data_AF-A0A1J5MS14-F1
#
_entry.id   AF-A0A1J5MS14-F1
#
_cell.length_a   1.000
_cell.length_b   1.000
_cell.length_c   1.000
_cell.angle_alpha   90.00
_cell.angle_beta   90.00
_cell.angle_gamma   90.00
#
_symmetry.space_group_name_H-M   'P 1'
#
loop_
_entity.id
_entity.type
_entity.pdbx_description
1 polymer ?
#
loop_
_entity_poly.entity_id
_entity_poly.type
_entity_poly.pdbx_seq_one_letter_code
_entity_poly.pdbx_strand_id
1 'polypeptide(L)'
;MHLFFKPTQSPEDWREFLASPEKQWKKGCSAKELAYAWETAHGWPPEVAALLKSDPDFAGLEMVLAIPEHKVPLPGPGNPSQNDLFVLAGNGSGPVAVMVEGKAAEPFGQPLGQWRQGTSNGKRRRLAHLQEILGLPGELPDSVRYQLLHRTASSLIEARRFHARAATMLVHSFSPTHQWFNDFAAFLDLFGVNAKPGQLHRVSKDTEVPLYAGWATGRPAAP
;
A
#
# COMPACT_ATOMS: atom_id res chain seq x y z
N MET A 1 -16.56 -9.71 -11.59
CA MET A 1 -16.77 -10.49 -10.34
C MET A 1 -17.22 -9.52 -9.28
N HIS A 2 -18.40 -9.74 -8.68
CA HIS A 2 -18.88 -8.93 -7.57
C HIS A 2 -18.34 -9.53 -6.26
N LEU A 3 -17.91 -8.68 -5.33
CA LEU A 3 -17.38 -9.09 -4.03
C LEU A 3 -18.46 -8.84 -2.97
N PHE A 4 -18.70 -9.84 -2.14
CA PHE A 4 -19.55 -9.74 -0.96
C PHE A 4 -18.67 -10.00 0.26
N PHE A 5 -18.66 -9.08 1.21
CA PHE A 5 -17.79 -9.13 2.39
C PHE A 5 -18.59 -9.48 3.64
N LYS A 6 -17.94 -10.17 4.58
CA LYS A 6 -18.42 -10.40 5.94
C LYS A 6 -17.47 -9.70 6.90
N PRO A 7 -17.97 -8.99 7.95
CA PRO A 7 -17.11 -8.41 8.96
C PRO A 7 -16.26 -9.46 9.67
N THR A 8 -15.02 -9.11 9.98
CA THR A 8 -14.16 -9.87 10.90
C THR A 8 -14.70 -9.74 12.33
N GLN A 9 -14.39 -10.72 13.18
CA GLN A 9 -14.69 -10.74 14.61
C GLN A 9 -13.43 -10.53 15.46
N SER A 10 -12.26 -10.81 14.89
CA SER A 10 -10.97 -10.64 15.55
C SER A 10 -9.84 -10.59 14.51
N PRO A 11 -8.64 -10.09 14.91
CA PRO A 11 -7.45 -10.14 14.05
C PRO A 11 -7.14 -11.54 13.51
N GLU A 12 -7.50 -12.60 14.23
CA GLU A 12 -7.23 -13.98 13.80
C GLU A 12 -7.98 -14.35 12.51
N ASP A 13 -9.09 -13.69 12.19
CA ASP A 13 -9.84 -13.91 10.95
C ASP A 13 -9.00 -13.53 9.71
N TRP A 14 -8.01 -12.65 9.86
CA TRP A 14 -7.12 -12.26 8.75
C TRP A 14 -6.25 -13.42 8.27
N ARG A 15 -5.96 -14.38 9.17
CA ARG A 15 -5.14 -15.55 8.86
C ARG A 15 -5.72 -16.35 7.69
N GLU A 16 -7.05 -16.41 7.58
CA GLU A 16 -7.76 -17.19 6.56
C GLU A 16 -7.53 -16.66 5.13
N PHE A 17 -7.17 -15.39 4.99
CA PHE A 17 -6.98 -14.75 3.69
C PHE A 17 -5.54 -14.83 3.16
N LEU A 18 -4.61 -15.32 3.99
CA LEU A 18 -3.20 -15.43 3.64
C LEU A 18 -2.93 -16.54 2.63
N ALA A 19 -1.99 -16.30 1.71
CA ALA A 19 -1.57 -17.30 0.72
C ALA A 19 -0.82 -18.48 1.37
N SER A 20 -0.15 -18.26 2.51
CA SER A 20 0.58 -19.29 3.25
C SER A 20 0.51 -19.02 4.76
N PRO A 21 -0.65 -19.27 5.40
CA PRO A 21 -0.90 -18.93 6.80
C PRO A 21 0.15 -19.50 7.76
N GLU A 22 0.58 -20.75 7.55
CA GLU A 22 1.60 -21.42 8.40
C GLU A 22 2.99 -20.76 8.35
N LYS A 23 3.28 -19.95 7.32
CA LYS A 23 4.54 -19.22 7.18
C LYS A 23 4.38 -17.76 7.59
N GLN A 24 3.26 -17.15 7.22
CA GLN A 24 3.01 -15.72 7.35
C GLN A 24 2.38 -15.32 8.69
N TRP A 25 1.64 -16.23 9.35
CA TRP A 25 0.96 -15.97 10.62
C TRP A 25 1.85 -16.26 11.83
N LYS A 26 2.96 -15.53 11.94
CA LYS A 26 3.92 -15.67 13.02
C LYS A 26 4.28 -14.30 13.59
N LYS A 27 4.69 -14.29 14.85
CA LYS A 27 5.22 -13.07 15.48
C LYS A 27 6.43 -12.57 14.71
N GLY A 28 6.52 -11.26 14.49
CA GLY A 28 7.57 -10.62 13.70
C GLY A 28 7.37 -10.73 12.19
N CYS A 29 6.31 -11.39 11.71
CA CYS A 29 5.89 -11.33 10.31
C CYS A 29 4.84 -10.24 10.12
N SER A 30 5.01 -9.42 9.08
CA SER A 30 4.16 -8.26 8.78
C SER A 30 2.66 -8.54 8.82
N ALA A 31 2.20 -9.67 8.30
CA ALA A 31 0.76 -10.00 8.25
C ALA A 31 0.09 -10.02 9.64
N LYS A 32 0.69 -10.72 10.61
CA LYS A 32 0.12 -10.80 11.97
C LYS A 32 0.21 -9.45 12.68
N GLU A 33 1.34 -8.78 12.55
CA GLU A 33 1.55 -7.46 13.16
C GLU A 33 0.55 -6.43 12.62
N LEU A 34 0.29 -6.44 11.31
CA LEU A 34 -0.67 -5.55 10.66
C LEU A 34 -2.09 -5.82 11.15
N ALA A 35 -2.54 -7.08 11.16
CA ALA A 35 -3.88 -7.44 11.62
C ALA A 35 -4.15 -6.95 13.04
N TYR A 36 -3.22 -7.23 13.97
CA TYR A 36 -3.35 -6.79 15.35
C TYR A 36 -3.31 -5.27 15.47
N ALA A 37 -2.37 -4.59 14.81
CA ALA A 37 -2.24 -3.14 14.90
C ALA A 37 -3.48 -2.39 14.40
N TRP A 38 -4.14 -2.88 13.35
CA TRP A 38 -5.29 -2.21 12.75
C TRP A 38 -6.62 -2.57 13.40
N GLU A 39 -6.91 -3.84 13.63
CA GLU A 39 -8.24 -4.23 14.12
C GLU A 39 -8.41 -3.96 15.63
N THR A 40 -7.33 -4.02 16.42
CA THR A 40 -7.39 -3.67 17.86
C THR A 40 -7.33 -2.17 18.14
N ALA A 41 -6.99 -1.35 17.16
CA ALA A 41 -6.94 0.11 17.32
C ALA A 41 -8.34 0.74 17.40
N HIS A 42 -9.40 0.02 16.98
CA HIS A 42 -10.77 0.54 16.88
C HIS A 42 -10.83 1.88 16.12
N GLY A 43 -10.09 1.95 15.01
CA GLY A 43 -9.87 3.17 14.24
C GLY A 43 -8.53 3.09 13.52
N TRP A 44 -7.82 4.21 13.42
CA TRP A 44 -6.46 4.22 12.87
C TRP A 44 -5.43 3.81 13.92
N PRO A 45 -4.43 2.98 13.58
CA PRO A 45 -3.22 2.87 14.39
C PRO A 45 -2.63 4.27 14.68
N PRO A 46 -2.16 4.57 15.91
CA PRO A 46 -1.75 5.92 16.29
C PRO A 46 -0.71 6.57 15.37
N GLU A 47 0.28 5.79 14.93
CA GLU A 47 1.33 6.19 13.99
C GLU A 47 0.79 6.50 12.59
N VAL A 48 -0.23 5.77 12.14
CA VAL A 48 -0.91 6.03 10.87
C VAL A 48 -1.77 7.29 11.01
N ALA A 49 -2.48 7.45 12.12
CA ALA A 49 -3.25 8.66 12.41
C ALA A 49 -2.36 9.91 12.45
N ALA A 50 -1.18 9.82 13.08
CA ALA A 50 -0.21 10.90 13.13
C ALA A 50 0.35 11.24 11.73
N LEU A 51 0.65 10.22 10.93
CA LEU A 51 1.09 10.40 9.55
C LEU A 51 0.03 11.07 8.69
N LEU A 52 -1.23 10.63 8.75
CA LEU A 52 -2.32 11.27 7.99
C LEU A 52 -2.53 12.72 8.42
N LYS A 53 -2.41 13.02 9.72
CA LYS A 53 -2.50 14.40 10.25
C LYS A 53 -1.34 15.31 9.83
N SER A 54 -0.26 14.78 9.24
CA SER A 54 0.83 15.62 8.73
C SER A 54 0.43 16.43 7.49
N ASP A 55 -0.69 16.08 6.84
CA ASP A 55 -1.21 16.78 5.68
C ASP A 55 -2.63 17.31 5.96
N PRO A 56 -2.88 18.63 5.82
CA PRO A 56 -4.19 19.22 6.07
C PRO A 56 -5.33 18.65 5.23
N ASP A 57 -5.06 18.11 4.03
CA ASP A 57 -6.09 17.52 3.18
C ASP A 57 -6.72 16.27 3.81
N PHE A 58 -6.05 15.68 4.80
CA PHE A 58 -6.46 14.48 5.53
C PHE A 58 -6.95 14.80 6.96
N ALA A 59 -7.13 16.08 7.29
CA ALA A 59 -7.71 16.48 8.57
C ALA A 59 -9.13 15.90 8.73
N GLY A 60 -9.40 15.33 9.91
CA GLY A 60 -10.69 14.72 10.23
C GLY A 60 -11.06 13.50 9.37
N LEU A 61 -10.08 12.82 8.77
CA LEU A 61 -10.33 11.61 7.98
C LEU A 61 -10.76 10.43 8.87
N GLU A 62 -11.99 9.97 8.65
CA GLU A 62 -12.58 8.84 9.36
C GLU A 62 -12.51 7.58 8.52
N MET A 63 -12.19 6.46 9.16
CA MET A 63 -12.21 5.15 8.52
C MET A 63 -13.66 4.67 8.36
N VAL A 64 -14.07 4.33 7.14
CA VAL A 64 -15.42 3.81 6.85
C VAL A 64 -15.42 2.29 6.82
N LEU A 65 -14.44 1.69 6.13
CA LEU A 65 -14.24 0.23 6.10
C LEU A 65 -12.78 -0.10 5.82
N ALA A 66 -12.34 -1.26 6.31
CA ALA A 66 -11.04 -1.84 6.06
C ALA A 66 -11.23 -3.29 5.55
N ILE A 67 -10.54 -3.66 4.48
CA ILE A 67 -10.62 -4.98 3.84
C ILE A 67 -9.21 -5.59 3.79
N PRO A 68 -8.93 -6.63 4.57
CA PRO A 68 -7.67 -7.37 4.52
C PRO A 68 -7.47 -8.07 3.17
N GLU A 69 -6.22 -8.24 2.75
CA GLU A 69 -5.81 -9.04 1.58
C GLU A 69 -6.54 -8.64 0.27
N HIS A 70 -6.80 -7.35 0.10
CA HIS A 70 -7.62 -6.81 -0.98
C HIS A 70 -6.94 -6.92 -2.35
N LYS A 71 -7.57 -7.69 -3.25
CA LYS A 71 -7.08 -7.94 -4.61
C LYS A 71 -7.65 -6.94 -5.61
N VAL A 72 -6.75 -6.16 -6.22
CA VAL A 72 -7.07 -5.19 -7.27
C VAL A 72 -6.62 -5.74 -8.63
N PRO A 73 -7.54 -6.01 -9.56
CA PRO A 73 -7.19 -6.34 -10.93
C PRO A 73 -6.31 -5.25 -11.55
N LEU A 74 -5.16 -5.65 -12.10
CA LEU A 74 -4.30 -4.72 -12.83
C LEU A 74 -4.51 -4.88 -14.33
N PRO A 75 -4.28 -3.82 -15.13
CA PRO A 75 -4.38 -3.91 -16.58
C PRO A 75 -3.35 -4.86 -17.19
N GLY A 76 -3.76 -5.55 -18.25
CA GLY A 76 -2.94 -6.52 -18.96
C GLY A 76 -2.92 -7.92 -18.30
N PRO A 77 -2.14 -8.86 -18.86
CA PRO A 77 -2.10 -10.24 -18.37
C PRO A 77 -1.41 -10.37 -17.00
N GLY A 78 -1.77 -11.42 -16.28
CA GLY A 78 -1.15 -11.81 -15.01
C GLY A 78 -2.08 -11.64 -13.80
N ASN A 79 -1.50 -11.79 -12.60
CA ASN A 79 -2.24 -11.78 -11.34
C ASN A 79 -2.69 -10.37 -10.93
N PRO A 80 -3.72 -10.20 -10.08
CA PRO A 80 -4.03 -8.91 -9.45
C PRO A 80 -2.91 -8.44 -8.51
N SER A 81 -2.95 -7.16 -8.10
CA SER A 81 -2.21 -6.68 -6.92
C SER A 81 -2.96 -7.11 -5.66
N GLN A 82 -2.37 -7.95 -4.81
CA GLN A 82 -3.00 -8.42 -3.55
C GLN A 82 -2.53 -7.59 -2.35
N ASN A 83 -3.11 -6.44 -2.09
CA ASN A 83 -2.65 -5.50 -1.05
C ASN A 83 -2.95 -6.05 0.34
N ASP A 84 -2.07 -5.82 1.31
CA ASP A 84 -2.25 -6.39 2.65
C ASP A 84 -3.51 -5.83 3.34
N LEU A 85 -3.82 -4.55 3.12
CA LEU A 85 -5.04 -3.92 3.58
C LEU A 85 -5.48 -2.79 2.63
N PHE A 86 -6.77 -2.76 2.30
CA PHE A 86 -7.43 -1.61 1.69
C PHE A 86 -8.31 -0.91 2.72
N VAL A 87 -8.30 0.41 2.73
CA VAL A 87 -9.16 1.23 3.60
C VAL A 87 -9.89 2.25 2.74
N LEU A 88 -11.22 2.26 2.83
CA LEU A 88 -12.02 3.40 2.37
C LEU A 88 -12.24 4.30 3.57
N ALA A 89 -11.82 5.56 3.42
CA ALA A 89 -11.95 6.58 4.44
C ALA A 89 -12.62 7.82 3.86
N GLY A 90 -13.04 8.77 4.69
CA GLY A 90 -13.66 9.99 4.20
C GLY A 90 -13.70 11.10 5.25
N ASN A 91 -13.90 12.32 4.76
CA ASN A 91 -14.23 13.49 5.56
C ASN A 91 -15.21 14.37 4.75
N GLY A 92 -15.47 15.59 5.22
CA GLY A 92 -16.37 16.53 4.53
C GLY A 92 -15.99 16.84 3.07
N SER A 93 -14.75 16.60 2.67
CA SER A 93 -14.27 16.82 1.29
C SER A 93 -14.53 15.63 0.36
N GLY A 94 -14.89 14.46 0.90
CA GLY A 94 -15.19 13.25 0.14
C GLY A 94 -14.29 12.05 0.44
N PRO A 95 -14.52 10.90 -0.24
CA PRO A 95 -13.85 9.65 0.07
C PRO A 95 -12.38 9.64 -0.35
N VAL A 96 -11.57 8.85 0.34
CA VAL A 96 -10.15 8.61 0.09
C VAL A 96 -9.90 7.11 0.07
N ALA A 97 -9.23 6.63 -0.97
CA ALA A 97 -8.84 5.22 -1.09
C ALA A 97 -7.40 5.04 -0.58
N VAL A 98 -7.21 4.23 0.45
CA VAL A 98 -5.90 4.00 1.07
C VAL A 98 -5.51 2.53 0.91
N MET A 99 -4.38 2.28 0.25
CA MET A 99 -3.72 0.97 0.24
C MET A 99 -2.64 0.96 1.30
N VAL A 100 -2.52 -0.14 2.04
CA VAL A 100 -1.53 -0.32 3.09
C VAL A 100 -0.76 -1.61 2.83
N GLU A 101 0.56 -1.52 2.87
CA GLU A 101 1.46 -2.67 2.91
C GLU A 101 2.09 -2.77 4.30
N GLY A 102 1.96 -3.94 4.92
CA GLY A 102 2.69 -4.28 6.13
C GLY A 102 4.14 -4.63 5.80
N LYS A 103 5.08 -4.16 6.63
CA LYS A 103 6.49 -4.53 6.49
C LYS A 103 7.11 -4.88 7.83
N ALA A 104 7.88 -5.97 7.89
CA ALA A 104 8.72 -6.27 9.05
C ALA A 104 10.18 -6.48 8.59
N ALA A 105 10.75 -7.65 8.84
CA ALA A 105 12.12 -7.96 8.44
C ALA A 105 12.22 -8.45 6.99
N GLU A 106 11.12 -8.91 6.39
CA GLU A 106 11.13 -9.40 5.02
C GLU A 106 11.19 -8.27 3.99
N PRO A 107 11.94 -8.41 2.88
CA PRO A 107 12.06 -7.37 1.87
C PRO A 107 10.75 -7.14 1.13
N PHE A 108 10.66 -6.00 0.44
CA PHE A 108 9.74 -5.91 -0.69
C PHE A 108 10.10 -6.98 -1.72
N GLY A 109 9.16 -7.29 -2.61
CA GLY A 109 9.35 -8.21 -3.72
C GLY A 109 10.56 -7.85 -4.59
N GLN A 110 10.82 -8.68 -5.59
CA GLN A 110 11.99 -8.53 -6.45
C GLN A 110 12.12 -7.11 -7.06
N PRO A 111 13.35 -6.58 -7.17
CA PRO A 111 13.62 -5.35 -7.88
C PRO A 111 13.32 -5.50 -9.39
N LEU A 112 13.11 -4.38 -10.08
CA LEU A 112 12.75 -4.36 -11.49
C LEU A 112 13.76 -5.07 -12.38
N GLY A 113 15.06 -4.92 -12.13
CA GLY A 113 16.10 -5.58 -12.92
C GLY A 113 15.95 -7.11 -12.92
N GLN A 114 15.64 -7.69 -11.75
CA GLN A 114 15.36 -9.12 -11.65
C GLN A 114 13.98 -9.47 -12.24
N TRP A 115 12.96 -8.66 -11.98
CA TRP A 115 11.60 -8.88 -12.50
C TRP A 115 11.56 -8.90 -14.04
N ARG A 116 12.43 -8.09 -14.67
CA ARG A 116 12.64 -7.97 -16.11
C ARG A 116 13.35 -9.19 -16.73
N GLN A 117 13.99 -10.06 -15.94
CA GLN A 117 14.57 -11.28 -16.49
C GLN A 117 13.45 -12.21 -17.01
N GLY A 118 13.62 -12.74 -18.23
CA GLY A 118 12.58 -13.53 -18.90
C GLY A 118 11.34 -12.73 -19.30
N THR A 119 11.49 -11.43 -19.60
CA THR A 119 10.37 -10.54 -19.92
C THR A 119 9.63 -10.93 -21.20
N SER A 120 8.39 -11.36 -21.04
CA SER A 120 7.41 -11.48 -22.11
C SER A 120 6.86 -10.12 -22.54
N ASN A 121 6.30 -10.03 -23.75
CA ASN A 121 5.59 -8.84 -24.20
C ASN A 121 4.46 -8.42 -23.23
N GLY A 122 3.85 -9.38 -22.53
CA GLY A 122 2.84 -9.14 -21.50
C GLY A 122 3.39 -8.37 -20.29
N LYS A 123 4.56 -8.77 -19.78
CA LYS A 123 5.24 -8.06 -18.68
C LYS A 123 5.59 -6.62 -19.07
N ARG A 124 6.15 -6.39 -20.28
CA ARG A 124 6.46 -5.02 -20.75
C ARG A 124 5.24 -4.14 -20.80
N ARG A 125 4.16 -4.63 -21.43
CA ARG A 125 2.89 -3.88 -21.52
C ARG A 125 2.33 -3.56 -20.14
N ARG A 126 2.39 -4.52 -19.22
CA ARG A 126 1.94 -4.31 -17.84
C ARG A 126 2.75 -3.23 -17.13
N LEU A 127 4.07 -3.26 -17.21
CA LEU A 127 4.92 -2.24 -16.61
C LEU A 127 4.65 -0.85 -17.20
N ALA A 128 4.53 -0.76 -18.53
CA ALA A 128 4.19 0.48 -19.22
C ALA A 128 2.83 1.05 -18.74
N HIS A 129 1.83 0.19 -18.54
CA HIS A 129 0.53 0.62 -18.05
C HIS A 129 0.56 1.06 -16.57
N LEU A 130 1.38 0.42 -15.73
CA LEU A 130 1.60 0.88 -14.36
C LEU A 130 2.28 2.26 -14.34
N GLN A 131 3.25 2.48 -15.22
CA GLN A 131 3.90 3.80 -15.39
C GLN A 131 2.91 4.87 -15.82
N GLU A 132 2.03 4.56 -16.79
CA GLU A 132 0.97 5.46 -17.24
C GLU A 132 0.02 5.84 -16.10
N ILE A 133 -0.46 4.85 -15.34
CA ILE A 133 -1.34 5.10 -14.17
C ILE A 133 -0.64 6.00 -13.14
N LEU A 134 0.65 5.79 -12.90
CA LEU A 134 1.41 6.55 -11.91
C LEU A 134 1.93 7.89 -12.43
N GLY A 135 1.77 8.20 -13.72
CA GLY A 135 2.35 9.39 -14.33
C GLY A 135 3.89 9.40 -14.29
N LEU A 136 4.53 8.24 -14.38
CA LEU A 136 5.99 8.10 -14.34
C LEU A 136 6.59 8.03 -15.75
N PRO A 137 7.27 9.09 -16.23
CA PRO A 137 7.87 9.09 -17.55
C PRO A 137 9.19 8.31 -17.59
N GLY A 138 9.60 7.91 -18.79
CA GLY A 138 10.94 7.38 -19.05
C GLY A 138 11.15 5.95 -18.57
N GLU A 139 12.42 5.55 -18.51
CA GLU A 139 12.81 4.22 -18.04
C GLU A 139 12.96 4.21 -16.53
N LEU A 140 12.33 3.22 -15.88
CA LEU A 140 12.46 3.02 -14.44
C LEU A 140 13.80 2.34 -14.09
N PRO A 141 14.52 2.79 -13.04
CA PRO A 141 15.73 2.15 -12.57
C PRO A 141 15.50 0.71 -12.14
N ASP A 142 16.47 -0.16 -12.44
CA ASP A 142 16.40 -1.59 -12.10
C ASP A 142 16.35 -1.86 -10.58
N SER A 143 16.82 -0.92 -9.76
CA SER A 143 16.79 -1.00 -8.29
C SER A 143 15.39 -0.85 -7.70
N VAL A 144 14.44 -0.24 -8.43
CA VAL A 144 13.08 0.01 -7.92
C VAL A 144 12.35 -1.31 -7.68
N ARG A 145 11.65 -1.41 -6.55
CA ARG A 145 10.83 -2.59 -6.22
C ARG A 145 9.56 -2.62 -7.06
N TYR A 146 9.38 -3.67 -7.86
CA TYR A 146 8.17 -3.86 -8.67
C TYR A 146 6.90 -3.82 -7.81
N GLN A 147 6.99 -4.31 -6.56
CA GLN A 147 5.89 -4.30 -5.60
C GLN A 147 5.35 -2.89 -5.36
N LEU A 148 6.22 -1.91 -5.10
CA LEU A 148 5.81 -0.54 -4.80
C LEU A 148 5.06 0.10 -5.96
N LEU A 149 5.44 -0.19 -7.21
CA LEU A 149 4.74 0.30 -8.39
C LEU A 149 3.31 -0.22 -8.45
N HIS A 150 3.13 -1.54 -8.34
CA HIS A 150 1.80 -2.12 -8.53
C HIS A 150 0.86 -1.91 -7.35
N ARG A 151 1.39 -1.82 -6.12
CA ARG A 151 0.63 -1.43 -4.93
C ARG A 151 0.12 0.00 -5.05
N THR A 152 0.99 0.92 -5.43
CA THR A 152 0.63 2.33 -5.58
C THR A 152 -0.35 2.54 -6.73
N ALA A 153 -0.14 1.89 -7.88
CA ALA A 153 -1.10 1.97 -8.98
C ALA A 153 -2.48 1.41 -8.59
N SER A 154 -2.52 0.40 -7.72
CA SER A 154 -3.78 -0.17 -7.26
C SER A 154 -4.61 0.77 -6.38
N SER A 155 -3.99 1.71 -5.65
CA SER A 155 -4.73 2.72 -4.88
C SER A 155 -5.46 3.70 -5.82
N LEU A 156 -4.85 4.10 -6.94
CA LEU A 156 -5.50 4.92 -7.97
C LEU A 156 -6.64 4.18 -8.67
N ILE A 157 -6.47 2.88 -8.96
CA ILE A 157 -7.54 2.06 -9.55
C ILE A 157 -8.74 1.99 -8.62
N GLU A 158 -8.54 1.74 -7.31
CA GLU A 158 -9.64 1.74 -6.36
C GLU A 158 -10.20 3.14 -6.10
N ALA A 159 -9.36 4.19 -6.11
CA ALA A 159 -9.84 5.56 -6.00
C ALA A 159 -10.85 5.87 -7.12
N ARG A 160 -10.55 5.49 -8.36
CA ARG A 160 -11.50 5.60 -9.47
C ARG A 160 -12.79 4.80 -9.23
N ARG A 161 -12.66 3.54 -8.79
CA ARG A 161 -13.82 2.64 -8.58
C ARG A 161 -14.76 3.11 -7.48
N PHE A 162 -14.22 3.74 -6.44
CA PHE A 162 -15.00 4.29 -5.32
C PHE A 162 -15.28 5.79 -5.47
N HIS A 163 -14.94 6.40 -6.61
CA HIS A 163 -15.06 7.85 -6.84
C HIS A 163 -14.40 8.67 -5.72
N ALA A 164 -13.28 8.17 -5.19
CA ALA A 164 -12.49 8.83 -4.18
C ALA A 164 -11.80 10.07 -4.76
N ARG A 165 -11.72 11.13 -3.95
CA ARG A 165 -11.06 12.39 -4.32
C ARG A 165 -9.53 12.30 -4.28
N ALA A 166 -9.00 11.28 -3.60
CA ALA A 166 -7.57 11.06 -3.45
C ALA A 166 -7.26 9.57 -3.28
N ALA A 167 -6.04 9.20 -3.63
CA ALA A 167 -5.48 7.87 -3.44
C ALA A 167 -4.25 7.95 -2.53
N THR A 168 -4.05 6.94 -1.68
CA THR A 168 -2.89 6.87 -0.80
C THR A 168 -2.27 5.48 -0.82
N MET A 169 -0.94 5.41 -0.84
CA MET A 169 -0.18 4.19 -0.56
C MET A 169 0.64 4.36 0.71
N LEU A 170 0.30 3.62 1.75
CA LEU A 170 1.02 3.61 3.02
C LEU A 170 1.85 2.34 3.16
N VAL A 171 3.05 2.49 3.68
CA VAL A 171 3.79 1.37 4.28
C VAL A 171 3.65 1.48 5.79
N HIS A 172 3.11 0.45 6.43
CA HIS A 172 3.13 0.32 7.88
C HIS A 172 4.23 -0.66 8.27
N SER A 173 5.36 -0.12 8.72
CA SER A 173 6.54 -0.88 9.12
C SER A 173 6.55 -1.19 10.61
N PHE A 174 6.77 -2.45 10.94
CA PHE A 174 7.02 -2.97 12.28
C PHE A 174 8.51 -3.27 12.53
N SER A 175 9.39 -2.88 11.61
CA SER A 175 10.85 -3.01 11.78
C SER A 175 11.39 -1.91 12.71
N PRO A 176 12.09 -2.27 13.81
CA PRO A 176 12.66 -1.28 14.73
C PRO A 176 13.82 -0.48 14.12
N THR A 177 14.42 -0.97 13.03
CA THR A 177 15.54 -0.34 12.33
C THR A 177 15.14 0.25 10.97
N HIS A 178 13.84 0.43 10.73
CA HIS A 178 13.30 0.96 9.46
C HIS A 178 13.82 0.18 8.23
N GLN A 179 13.93 -1.15 8.34
CA GLN A 179 14.32 -1.98 7.20
C GLN A 179 13.43 -1.66 6.00
N TRP A 180 14.05 -1.61 4.82
CA TRP A 180 13.39 -1.35 3.53
C TRP A 180 12.88 0.09 3.32
N PHE A 181 13.10 1.01 4.27
CA PHE A 181 12.78 2.42 4.05
C PHE A 181 13.55 3.00 2.86
N ASN A 182 14.81 2.62 2.66
CA ASN A 182 15.59 3.09 1.51
C ASN A 182 14.99 2.68 0.16
N ASP A 183 14.38 1.49 0.06
CA ASP A 183 13.67 1.06 -1.15
C ASP A 183 12.41 1.90 -1.38
N PHE A 184 11.69 2.25 -0.31
CA PHE A 184 10.54 3.16 -0.37
C PHE A 184 10.96 4.58 -0.74
N ALA A 185 12.05 5.09 -0.17
CA ALA A 185 12.60 6.40 -0.50
C ALA A 185 13.04 6.47 -1.97
N ALA A 186 13.76 5.46 -2.46
CA ALA A 186 14.15 5.37 -3.87
C ALA A 186 12.95 5.29 -4.83
N PHE A 187 11.82 4.75 -4.38
CA PHE A 187 10.57 4.80 -5.13
C PHE A 187 9.95 6.21 -5.13
N LEU A 188 9.95 6.92 -4.00
CA LEU A 188 9.48 8.31 -3.92
C LEU A 188 10.36 9.29 -4.72
N ASP A 189 11.65 9.00 -4.86
CA ASP A 189 12.57 9.77 -5.70
C ASP A 189 12.15 9.78 -7.17
N LEU A 190 11.43 8.76 -7.66
CA LEU A 190 10.87 8.74 -9.02
C LEU A 190 9.88 9.89 -9.25
N PHE A 191 9.27 10.39 -8.19
CA PHE A 191 8.35 11.54 -8.21
C PHE A 191 9.06 12.87 -7.88
N GLY A 192 10.36 12.83 -7.58
CA GLY A 192 11.14 13.97 -7.10
C GLY A 192 10.85 14.32 -5.63
N VAL A 193 10.45 13.34 -4.83
CA VAL A 193 10.06 13.53 -3.43
C VAL A 193 11.10 12.90 -2.51
N ASN A 194 11.66 13.69 -1.60
CA ASN A 194 12.51 13.18 -0.52
C ASN A 194 11.64 12.63 0.62
N ALA A 195 11.55 11.31 0.71
CA ALA A 195 10.73 10.60 1.68
C ALA A 195 11.21 10.82 3.13
N LYS A 196 10.26 11.00 4.06
CA LYS A 196 10.52 11.06 5.50
C LYS A 196 9.56 10.15 6.26
N PRO A 197 10.04 9.29 7.18
CA PRO A 197 9.16 8.52 8.04
C PRO A 197 8.23 9.44 8.84
N GLY A 198 6.97 9.01 9.02
CA GLY A 198 5.97 9.77 9.76
C GLY A 198 5.39 10.98 9.03
N GLN A 199 5.73 11.19 7.76
CA GLN A 199 5.15 12.23 6.91
C GLN A 199 4.44 11.62 5.72
N LEU A 200 3.28 12.20 5.40
CA LEU A 200 2.57 11.96 4.16
C LEU A 200 3.12 12.89 3.07
N HIS A 201 3.39 12.34 1.90
CA HIS A 201 3.90 13.10 0.76
C HIS A 201 2.97 12.97 -0.42
N ARG A 202 2.66 14.09 -1.08
CA ARG A 202 2.00 14.05 -2.39
C ARG A 202 3.01 13.59 -3.44
N VAL A 203 2.68 12.50 -4.14
CA VAL A 203 3.51 11.84 -5.18
C VAL A 203 2.76 11.77 -6.51
N SER A 204 2.06 12.85 -6.85
CA SER A 204 1.33 13.00 -8.12
C SER A 204 1.77 14.28 -8.82
N LYS A 205 1.99 14.19 -10.12
CA LYS A 205 2.08 15.34 -11.02
C LYS A 205 0.89 15.36 -11.97
N ASP A 206 0.65 14.23 -12.64
CA ASP A 206 -0.39 14.07 -13.67
C ASP A 206 -1.19 12.77 -13.47
N THR A 207 -1.89 12.65 -12.34
CA THR A 207 -2.79 11.52 -12.05
C THR A 207 -4.24 12.01 -11.98
N GLU A 208 -5.20 11.12 -12.22
CA GLU A 208 -6.64 11.45 -12.24
C GLU A 208 -7.12 12.08 -10.92
N VAL A 209 -6.56 11.62 -9.80
CA VAL A 209 -6.75 12.21 -8.48
C VAL A 209 -5.38 12.38 -7.80
N PRO A 210 -5.24 13.32 -6.85
CA PRO A 210 -4.05 13.41 -6.02
C PRO A 210 -3.66 12.06 -5.40
N LEU A 211 -2.43 11.65 -5.67
CA LEU A 211 -1.81 10.47 -5.08
C LEU A 211 -0.86 10.88 -3.96
N TYR A 212 -0.95 10.20 -2.82
CA TYR A 212 -0.08 10.37 -1.67
C TYR A 212 0.62 9.06 -1.31
N ALA A 213 1.79 9.17 -0.69
CA ALA A 213 2.51 8.03 -0.13
C ALA A 213 3.12 8.39 1.23
N GLY A 214 3.21 7.40 2.12
CA GLY A 214 3.75 7.61 3.46
C GLY A 214 4.30 6.35 4.10
N TRP A 215 5.21 6.53 5.05
CA TRP A 215 5.80 5.46 5.84
C TRP A 215 5.50 5.66 7.32
N ALA A 216 4.67 4.80 7.90
CA ALA A 216 4.39 4.75 9.33
C ALA A 216 5.29 3.70 10.01
N THR A 217 5.83 4.02 11.18
CA THR A 217 6.60 3.08 12.00
C THR A 217 5.80 2.70 13.23
N GLY A 218 5.27 1.48 13.23
CA GLY A 218 4.57 0.88 14.34
C GLY A 218 5.50 0.06 15.23
N ARG A 219 4.96 -0.35 16.39
CA ARG A 219 5.62 -1.33 17.26
C ARG A 219 5.05 -2.71 16.95
N PRO A 220 5.88 -3.78 16.93
CA PRO A 220 5.36 -5.14 16.92
C PRO A 220 4.42 -5.36 18.11
N ALA A 221 3.38 -6.15 17.91
CA ALA A 221 2.46 -6.62 18.93
C ALA A 221 3.23 -7.22 20.11
N ALA A 222 2.79 -6.86 21.31
CA ALA A 222 3.33 -7.41 22.54
C ALA A 222 3.19 -8.96 22.57
N PRO A 223 4.13 -9.68 23.20
CA PRO A 223 4.00 -11.13 23.42
C PRO A 223 2.70 -11.51 24.14
#